data_AF-D5MHY8-F1
#
_entry.id   AF-D5MHY8-F1
#
_cell.length_a   1.000
_cell.length_b   1.000
_cell.length_c   1.000
_cell.angle_alpha   90.00
_cell.angle_beta   90.00
_cell.angle_gamma   90.00
#
_symmetry.space_group_name_H-M   'P 1'
#
loop_
_entity.id
_entity.type
_entity.pdbx_description
1 polymer ?
#
loop_
_entity_poly.entity_id
_entity_poly.type
_entity_poly.pdbx_seq_one_letter_code
_entity_poly.pdbx_strand_id
1 'polypeptide(L)'
;MKKQVKRIPSLPTDREAAAYWDTHSFAEHAQETAEAGIRFVRRPKRAINIRLDPGDITKIEAMAEAKGLSYTTLLRIQVKEHLAR
;
A
#
# COMPACT_ATOMS: atom_id res chain seq x y z
N MET A 1 -5.65 -29.07 -25.74
CA MET A 1 -7.01 -28.48 -25.90
C MET A 1 -6.85 -26.97 -25.96
N LYS A 2 -7.29 -26.29 -27.02
CA LYS A 2 -7.15 -24.83 -27.16
C LYS A 2 -8.12 -24.16 -26.17
N LYS A 3 -7.59 -23.47 -25.15
CA LYS A 3 -8.40 -22.70 -24.18
C LYS A 3 -9.08 -21.57 -24.96
N GLN A 4 -10.41 -21.52 -24.96
CA GLN A 4 -11.13 -20.40 -25.57
C GLN A 4 -10.75 -19.10 -24.82
N VAL A 5 -10.28 -18.12 -25.57
CA VAL A 5 -9.97 -16.78 -25.05
C VAL A 5 -11.31 -16.10 -24.74
N LYS A 6 -11.60 -15.83 -23.47
CA LYS A 6 -12.78 -15.06 -23.06
C LYS A 6 -12.45 -13.57 -23.12
N ARG A 7 -13.27 -12.79 -23.84
CA ARG A 7 -13.11 -11.34 -23.95
C ARG A 7 -13.63 -10.62 -22.70
N ILE A 8 -12.92 -9.59 -22.25
CA ILE A 8 -13.32 -8.67 -21.18
C ILE A 8 -14.39 -7.75 -21.76
N PRO A 9 -15.59 -7.67 -21.15
CA PRO A 9 -16.64 -6.78 -21.62
C PRO A 9 -16.31 -5.30 -21.39
N SER A 10 -17.04 -4.40 -22.04
CA SER A 10 -16.93 -2.97 -21.74
C SER A 10 -17.52 -2.69 -20.35
N LEU A 11 -16.68 -2.17 -19.45
CA LEU A 11 -17.03 -1.86 -18.07
C LEU A 11 -16.88 -0.33 -17.87
N PRO A 12 -17.94 0.45 -18.12
CA PRO A 12 -17.83 1.91 -18.16
C PRO A 12 -17.69 2.56 -16.77
N THR A 13 -18.00 1.83 -15.69
CA THR A 13 -17.84 2.32 -14.32
C THR A 13 -17.03 1.38 -13.44
N ASP A 14 -16.32 1.93 -12.46
CA ASP A 14 -15.56 1.16 -11.46
C ASP A 14 -16.47 0.19 -10.68
N ARG A 15 -17.72 0.59 -10.42
CA ARG A 15 -18.71 -0.24 -9.70
C ARG A 15 -19.11 -1.47 -10.51
N GLU A 16 -19.35 -1.30 -11.81
CA GLU A 16 -19.67 -2.43 -12.71
C GLU A 16 -18.46 -3.34 -12.90
N ALA A 17 -17.26 -2.76 -13.01
CA ALA A 17 -16.03 -3.53 -13.06
C ALA A 17 -15.85 -4.39 -11.80
N ALA A 18 -16.06 -3.81 -10.61
CA ALA A 18 -15.99 -4.55 -9.35
C ALA A 18 -17.00 -5.72 -9.32
N ALA A 19 -18.26 -5.46 -9.65
CA ALA A 19 -19.30 -6.49 -9.67
C ALA A 19 -19.02 -7.63 -10.68
N TYR A 20 -18.39 -7.31 -11.83
CA TYR A 20 -17.95 -8.31 -12.79
C TYR A 20 -16.84 -9.19 -12.21
N TRP A 21 -15.82 -8.58 -11.62
CA TRP A 21 -14.68 -9.30 -11.03
C TRP A 21 -15.00 -10.08 -9.74
N ASP A 22 -16.08 -9.72 -9.04
CA ASP A 22 -16.59 -10.52 -7.91
C ASP A 22 -17.06 -11.92 -8.35
N THR A 23 -17.48 -12.06 -9.61
CA THR A 23 -18.07 -13.30 -10.16
C THR A 23 -17.21 -13.99 -11.21
N HIS A 24 -16.22 -13.29 -11.78
CA HIS A 24 -15.38 -13.79 -12.87
C HIS A 24 -13.91 -13.88 -12.46
N SER A 25 -13.27 -15.00 -12.82
CA SER A 25 -11.84 -15.19 -12.54
C SER A 25 -10.97 -14.45 -13.57
N PHE A 26 -10.05 -13.62 -13.08
CA PHE A 26 -9.04 -12.95 -13.90
C PHE A 26 -8.21 -13.91 -14.76
N ALA A 27 -7.95 -15.12 -14.26
CA ALA A 27 -7.14 -16.12 -14.98
C ALA A 27 -7.74 -16.53 -16.33
N GLU A 28 -9.05 -16.34 -16.53
CA GLU A 28 -9.74 -16.63 -17.79
C GLU A 28 -9.50 -15.55 -18.85
N HIS A 29 -9.09 -14.37 -18.43
CA HIS A 29 -8.89 -13.17 -19.26
C HIS A 29 -7.41 -12.79 -19.42
N ALA A 30 -6.49 -13.49 -18.74
CA ALA A 30 -5.07 -13.13 -18.71
C ALA A 30 -4.42 -12.98 -20.11
N GLN A 31 -4.88 -13.76 -21.11
CA GLN A 31 -4.38 -13.68 -22.49
C GLN A 31 -4.82 -12.43 -23.26
N GLU A 32 -5.79 -11.68 -22.75
CA GLU A 32 -6.28 -10.42 -23.33
C GLU A 32 -5.71 -9.19 -22.60
N THR A 33 -4.95 -9.39 -21.53
CA THR A 33 -4.35 -8.29 -20.78
C THR A 33 -2.94 -7.99 -21.25
N ALA A 34 -2.56 -6.72 -21.16
CA ALA A 34 -1.19 -6.27 -21.31
C ALA A 34 -0.67 -5.74 -19.96
N GLU A 35 0.65 -5.64 -19.83
CA GLU A 35 1.26 -5.00 -18.67
C GLU A 35 0.73 -3.56 -18.54
N ALA A 36 0.13 -3.25 -17.39
CA ALA A 36 -0.38 -1.92 -17.13
C ALA A 36 0.80 -0.97 -16.93
N GLY A 37 0.83 0.14 -17.68
CA GLY A 37 1.82 1.21 -17.54
C GLY A 37 1.67 2.05 -16.27
N ILE A 38 1.38 1.42 -15.13
CA ILE A 38 1.13 2.08 -13.85
C ILE A 38 2.47 2.29 -13.16
N ARG A 39 2.83 3.56 -12.95
CA ARG A 39 3.95 3.92 -12.09
C ARG A 39 3.44 4.23 -10.70
N PHE A 40 3.76 3.37 -9.73
CA PHE A 40 3.51 3.66 -8.32
C PHE A 40 4.48 4.74 -7.84
N VAL A 41 4.09 6.01 -7.98
CA VAL A 41 4.87 7.14 -7.48
C VAL A 41 4.61 7.29 -5.98
N ARG A 42 5.56 6.84 -5.16
CA ARG A 42 5.55 7.19 -3.73
C ARG A 42 5.77 8.69 -3.60
N ARG A 43 4.83 9.40 -2.97
CA ARG A 43 5.04 10.83 -2.64
C ARG A 43 6.32 10.96 -1.81
N PRO A 44 7.24 11.88 -2.15
CA PRO A 44 8.46 12.07 -1.40
C PRO A 44 8.12 12.53 0.02
N LYS A 45 8.78 11.93 1.01
CA LYS A 45 8.68 12.36 2.41
C LYS A 45 9.78 13.37 2.68
N ARG A 46 9.47 14.41 3.45
CA ARG A 46 10.48 15.38 3.91
C ARG A 46 11.11 14.87 5.20
N ALA A 47 12.43 14.78 5.24
CA ALA A 47 13.17 14.54 6.48
C ALA A 47 13.19 15.83 7.32
N ILE A 48 13.07 15.67 8.64
CA ILE A 48 13.19 16.76 9.62
C ILE A 48 14.20 16.33 10.68
N ASN A 49 15.00 17.28 11.17
CA ASN A 49 15.89 17.06 12.30
C ASN A 49 15.20 17.55 13.57
N ILE A 50 15.07 16.67 14.57
CA ILE A 50 14.49 16.98 15.87
C ILE A 50 15.56 16.68 16.93
N ARG A 51 15.74 17.60 17.89
CA ARG A 51 16.56 17.35 19.07
C ARG A 51 15.69 16.74 20.15
N LEU A 52 16.12 15.60 20.69
CA LEU A 52 15.47 14.91 21.80
C LEU A 52 16.53 14.66 22.88
N ASP A 53 16.07 14.48 24.12
CA ASP A 53 16.95 14.03 25.20
C ASP A 53 17.53 12.64 24.85
N PRO A 54 18.83 12.38 25.10
CA PRO A 54 19.42 11.08 24.83
C PRO A 54 18.70 9.92 25.52
N GLY A 55 18.20 10.12 26.74
CA GLY A 55 17.43 9.12 27.48
C GLY A 55 16.08 8.82 26.84
N ASP A 56 15.45 9.79 26.20
CA ASP A 56 14.21 9.59 25.45
C ASP A 56 14.46 8.80 24.16
N ILE A 57 15.57 9.05 23.46
CA ILE A 57 15.97 8.28 22.28
C ILE A 57 16.12 6.79 22.65
N THR A 58 16.84 6.47 23.72
CA THR A 58 17.02 5.10 24.20
C THR A 58 15.69 4.42 24.52
N LYS A 59 14.76 5.12 25.16
CA LYS A 59 13.41 4.58 25.45
C LYS A 59 12.63 4.31 24.16
N ILE A 60 12.69 5.23 23.19
CA ILE A 60 12.00 5.06 21.90
C ILE A 60 12.56 3.86 21.13
N GLU A 61 13.88 3.66 21.15
CA GLU A 61 14.53 2.51 20.52
C GLU A 61 14.06 1.20 21.17
N ALA A 62 14.08 1.10 22.50
CA ALA A 62 13.60 -0.09 23.21
C ALA A 62 12.11 -0.38 22.93
N MET A 63 11.27 0.67 22.91
CA MET A 63 9.85 0.53 22.57
C MET A 63 9.63 0.06 21.12
N ALA A 64 10.49 0.50 20.19
CA ALA A 64 10.40 0.13 18.79
C ALA A 64 10.87 -1.32 18.57
N GLU A 65 11.97 -1.72 19.21
CA GLU A 65 12.50 -3.08 19.18
C GLU A 65 11.49 -4.09 19.72
N ALA A 66 10.87 -3.80 20.87
CA ALA A 66 9.82 -4.64 21.44
C ALA A 66 8.60 -4.83 20.51
N LYS A 67 8.42 -3.94 19.52
CA LYS A 67 7.35 -3.99 18.51
C LYS A 67 7.83 -4.51 17.15
N GLY A 68 9.11 -4.85 16.99
CA GLY A 68 9.69 -5.23 15.70
C GLY A 68 9.70 -4.09 14.67
N LEU A 69 9.78 -2.84 15.13
CA LEU A 69 9.75 -1.63 14.30
C LEU A 69 11.07 -0.87 14.40
N SER A 70 11.41 -0.10 13.37
CA SER A 70 12.45 0.93 13.52
C SER A 70 11.93 2.08 14.41
N TYR A 71 12.81 2.71 15.19
CA TYR A 71 12.46 3.88 16.00
C TYR A 71 11.84 5.01 15.14
N THR A 72 12.34 5.20 13.92
CA THR A 72 11.79 6.16 12.94
C THR A 72 10.36 5.82 12.50
N THR A 73 10.03 4.53 12.40
CA THR A 73 8.68 4.08 12.06
C THR A 73 7.73 4.29 13.22
N LEU A 74 8.16 3.94 14.44
CA LEU A 74 7.39 4.18 15.66
C LEU A 74 7.08 5.67 15.82
N LEU A 75 8.09 6.54 15.73
CA LEU A 75 7.91 7.99 15.80
C LEU A 75 6.92 8.50 14.75
N ARG A 76 7.01 8.01 13.52
CA ARG A 76 6.08 8.41 12.44
C ARG A 76 4.64 8.00 12.74
N ILE A 77 4.43 6.82 13.33
CA ILE A 77 3.10 6.36 13.75
C ILE A 77 2.56 7.27 14.85
N GLN A 78 3.35 7.53 15.88
CA GLN A 78 2.96 8.39 17.00
C GLN A 78 2.61 9.82 16.55
N VAL A 79 3.39 10.42 15.64
CA VAL A 79 3.08 11.73 15.06
C VAL A 79 1.73 11.69 14.32
N LYS A 80 1.47 10.64 13.54
CA LYS A 80 0.19 10.51 12.83
C LYS A 80 -0.99 10.31 13.79
N GLU A 81 -0.83 9.49 14.81
CA GLU A 81 -1.85 9.24 15.83
C GLU A 81 -2.19 10.53 16.58
N HIS A 82 -1.18 11.34 16.91
CA HIS A 82 -1.38 12.62 17.59
C HIS A 82 -2.12 13.64 16.70
N LEU A 83 -1.79 13.71 15.41
CA LEU A 83 -2.43 14.63 14.46
C LEU A 83 -3.83 14.19 13.99
N ALA A 84 -4.19 12.93 14.22
CA ALA A 84 -5.52 12.40 13.87
C ALA A 84 -6.55 12.54 15.02
N ARG A 85 -6.11 13.00 16.19
CA ARG A 85 -6.98 13.41 17.30
C ARG A 85 -7.41 14.86 17.11
#